data_AF-A0A933IRY6-F1
#
_entry.id   AF-A0A933IRY6-F1
#
_cell.length_a   1.000
_cell.length_b   1.000
_cell.length_c   1.000
_cell.angle_alpha   90.00
_cell.angle_beta   90.00
_cell.angle_gamma   90.00
#
_symmetry.space_group_name_H-M   'P 1'
#
loop_
_entity.id
_entity.type
_entity.pdbx_description
1 polymer ?
#
loop_
_entity_poly.entity_id
_entity_poly.type
_entity_poly.pdbx_seq_one_letter_code
_entity_poly.pdbx_strand_id
1 'polypeptide(L)'
;DKTVKAINRPVVIITSNAKKDLSDPFLGRCNFHHIAFPEPDMMRTILGVHFPSLGSDLMDVCIQSFYHLRDLQAIEKKPATRELINWIRALQADPDFDHKNLGRGNVPYLGVLFKKSPDFTQAVSQLRRIRG
;
A
#
# COMPACT_ATOMS: atom_id res chain seq x y z
N ASP A 1 1.64 -47.41 4.65
CA ASP A 1 2.04 -46.03 4.96
C ASP A 1 3.06 -45.97 6.09
N LYS A 2 4.13 -45.17 5.92
CA LYS A 2 5.08 -44.85 7.00
C LYS A 2 4.78 -43.45 7.51
N THR A 3 4.55 -43.31 8.81
CA THR A 3 4.34 -42.02 9.46
C THR A 3 5.63 -41.52 10.10
N VAL A 4 5.85 -40.21 10.05
CA VAL A 4 6.98 -39.54 10.72
C VAL A 4 6.43 -38.69 11.86
N LYS A 5 6.88 -38.93 13.08
CA LYS A 5 6.45 -38.18 14.26
C LYS A 5 7.27 -36.90 14.39
N ALA A 6 6.60 -35.76 14.50
CA ALA A 6 7.27 -34.49 14.75
C ALA A 6 7.82 -34.44 16.18
N ILE A 7 9.06 -33.97 16.34
CA ILE A 7 9.71 -33.77 17.65
C ILE A 7 9.04 -32.60 18.38
N ASN A 8 8.76 -31.51 17.66
CA ASN A 8 8.07 -30.32 18.16
C ASN A 8 6.67 -30.21 17.54
N ARG A 9 5.72 -29.66 18.29
CA ARG A 9 4.36 -29.41 17.77
C ARG A 9 4.43 -28.34 16.67
N PRO A 10 4.01 -28.63 15.42
CA PRO A 10 4.10 -27.64 14.34
C PRO A 10 3.05 -26.54 14.49
N VAL A 11 3.43 -25.33 14.11
CA VAL A 11 2.52 -24.19 13.90
C VAL A 11 2.52 -23.88 12.42
N VAL A 12 1.33 -23.81 11.80
CA VAL A 12 1.17 -23.56 10.37
C VAL A 12 0.51 -22.21 10.16
N ILE A 13 1.18 -21.32 9.41
CA ILE A 13 0.66 -20.01 9.03
C ILE A 13 0.49 -20.00 7.51
N ILE A 14 -0.69 -19.57 7.06
CA ILE A 14 -1.05 -19.54 5.64
C ILE A 14 -1.57 -18.14 5.33
N THR A 15 -1.05 -17.53 4.27
CA THR A 15 -1.47 -16.22 3.81
C THR A 15 -2.20 -16.34 2.48
N SER A 16 -3.31 -15.64 2.33
CA SER A 16 -4.04 -15.52 1.07
C SER A 16 -4.26 -14.05 0.72
N ASN A 17 -4.21 -13.72 -0.56
CA ASN A 17 -4.58 -12.40 -1.07
C ASN A 17 -6.04 -12.37 -1.59
N ALA A 18 -6.84 -13.38 -1.23
CA ALA A 18 -8.24 -13.56 -1.59
C ALA A 18 -8.54 -13.51 -3.10
N LYS A 19 -7.54 -13.74 -3.97
CA LYS A 19 -7.76 -13.84 -5.43
C LYS A 19 -8.41 -15.15 -5.86
N LYS A 20 -8.28 -16.18 -5.05
CA LYS A 20 -8.93 -17.47 -5.21
C LYS A 20 -9.50 -17.87 -3.87
N ASP A 21 -10.75 -18.30 -3.89
CA ASP A 21 -11.40 -18.80 -2.70
C ASP A 21 -10.73 -20.10 -2.23
N LEU A 22 -10.57 -20.21 -0.92
CA LEU A 22 -10.19 -21.45 -0.28
C LEU A 22 -11.46 -22.26 -0.05
N SER A 23 -11.38 -23.58 -0.24
CA SER A 23 -12.55 -24.44 -0.08
C SER A 23 -13.03 -24.51 1.37
N ASP A 24 -14.33 -24.72 1.59
CA ASP A 24 -14.90 -24.85 2.93
C ASP A 24 -14.20 -25.93 3.79
N PRO A 25 -13.82 -27.12 3.25
CA PRO A 25 -13.06 -28.10 4.01
C PRO A 25 -11.68 -27.63 4.48
N PHE A 26 -11.10 -26.63 3.80
CA PHE A 26 -9.85 -26.02 4.19
C PHE A 26 -10.08 -24.95 5.27
N LEU A 27 -11.04 -24.06 5.04
CA LEU A 27 -11.40 -22.99 5.99
C LEU A 27 -11.85 -23.56 7.34
N GLY A 28 -12.58 -24.68 7.34
CA GLY A 28 -12.98 -25.38 8.56
C GLY A 28 -11.83 -25.96 9.39
N ARG A 29 -10.58 -25.91 8.91
CA ARG A 29 -9.37 -26.37 9.62
C ARG A 29 -8.46 -25.23 10.06
N CYS A 30 -8.85 -23.98 9.84
CA CYS A 30 -8.01 -22.81 10.11
C CYS A 30 -8.76 -21.77 10.94
N ASN A 31 -8.06 -21.11 11.86
CA ASN A 31 -8.52 -19.84 12.42
C ASN A 31 -8.24 -18.74 11.39
N PHE A 32 -9.27 -18.00 11.01
CA PHE A 32 -9.18 -16.95 9.99
C PHE A 32 -8.99 -15.57 10.63
N HIS A 33 -7.98 -14.82 10.16
CA HIS A 33 -7.78 -13.43 10.51
C HIS A 33 -7.65 -12.59 9.25
N HIS A 34 -8.59 -11.66 9.04
CA HIS A 34 -8.53 -10.71 7.94
C HIS A 34 -7.69 -9.50 8.34
N ILE A 35 -6.65 -9.23 7.56
CA ILE A 35 -5.82 -8.03 7.70
C ILE A 35 -6.43 -6.95 6.82
N ALA A 36 -7.15 -6.02 7.45
CA ALA A 36 -7.67 -4.85 6.75
C ALA A 36 -6.52 -3.98 6.24
N PHE A 37 -6.78 -3.24 5.16
CA PHE A 37 -5.86 -2.19 4.76
C PHE A 37 -5.77 -1.16 5.90
N PRO A 38 -4.56 -0.71 6.29
CA PRO A 38 -4.42 0.20 7.43
C PRO A 38 -5.16 1.51 7.19
N GLU A 39 -5.73 2.07 8.25
CA GLU A 39 -6.24 3.44 8.30
C GLU A 39 -5.08 4.44 8.50
N PRO A 40 -5.29 5.76 8.26
CA PRO A 40 -4.21 6.75 8.31
C PRO A 40 -3.33 6.71 9.58
N ASP A 41 -3.91 6.49 10.75
CA ASP A 41 -3.16 6.43 12.03
C ASP A 41 -2.25 5.18 12.11
N MET A 42 -2.75 4.03 11.66
CA MET A 42 -1.95 2.82 11.55
C MET A 42 -0.87 2.97 10.47
N MET A 43 -1.21 3.63 9.36
CA MET A 43 -0.25 3.92 8.29
C MET A 43 0.90 4.80 8.80
N ARG A 44 0.61 5.83 9.60
CA ARG A 44 1.62 6.66 10.26
C ARG A 44 2.57 5.83 11.13
N THR A 45 2.02 4.88 11.88
CA THR A 45 2.83 3.97 12.72
C THR A 45 3.74 3.11 11.86
N ILE A 46 3.22 2.52 10.77
CA ILE A 46 4.00 1.72 9.82
C ILE A 46 5.13 2.56 9.22
N LEU A 47 4.83 3.76 8.74
CA LEU A 47 5.81 4.64 8.13
C LEU A 47 6.85 5.14 9.12
N GLY A 48 6.49 5.37 10.38
CA GLY A 48 7.44 5.75 11.45
C GLY A 48 8.52 4.69 11.69
N VAL A 49 8.18 3.40 11.55
CA VAL A 49 9.17 2.31 11.62
C VAL A 49 10.10 2.30 10.40
N HIS A 50 9.58 2.63 9.22
CA HIS A 50 10.36 2.63 7.97
C HIS A 50 11.18 3.90 7.74
N PHE A 51 10.73 5.05 8.27
CA PHE A 51 11.34 6.35 8.07
C PHE A 51 11.43 7.14 9.39
N PRO A 52 12.28 6.72 10.36
CA PRO A 52 12.36 7.35 11.68
C PRO A 52 12.74 8.84 11.67
N SER A 53 13.40 9.30 10.59
CA SER A 53 13.86 10.68 10.42
C SER A 53 13.01 11.50 9.45
N LEU A 54 11.85 11.01 9.01
CA LEU A 54 10.96 11.75 8.14
C LEU A 54 10.23 12.84 8.94
N GLY A 55 10.30 14.08 8.48
CA GLY A 55 9.56 15.19 9.10
C GLY A 55 8.05 14.91 9.13
N SER A 56 7.39 15.31 10.22
CA SER A 56 5.94 15.12 10.43
C SER A 56 5.11 15.67 9.29
N ASP A 57 5.47 16.84 8.78
CA ASP A 57 4.70 17.55 7.76
C ASP A 57 4.75 16.79 6.42
N LEU A 58 5.92 16.29 6.04
CA LEU A 58 6.07 15.46 4.84
C LEU A 58 5.35 14.11 5.01
N MET A 59 5.42 13.50 6.19
CA MET A 59 4.66 12.28 6.51
C MET A 59 3.16 12.50 6.29
N ASP A 60 2.61 13.58 6.83
CA ASP A 60 1.19 13.94 6.74
C ASP A 60 0.75 14.13 5.30
N VAL A 61 1.52 14.93 4.55
CA VAL A 61 1.23 15.23 3.16
C VAL A 61 1.30 13.97 2.29
N CYS A 62 2.27 13.09 2.53
CA CYS A 62 2.37 11.80 1.82
C CYS A 62 1.18 10.88 2.13
N ILE A 63 0.79 10.74 3.40
CA ILE A 63 -0.36 9.93 3.82
C ILE A 63 -1.64 10.48 3.17
N GLN A 64 -1.91 11.78 3.31
CA GLN A 64 -3.10 12.42 2.74
C GLN A 64 -3.16 12.23 1.21
N SER A 65 -2.05 12.50 0.53
CA SER A 65 -1.94 12.31 -0.92
C SER A 65 -2.19 10.86 -1.32
N PHE A 66 -1.64 9.90 -0.57
CA PHE A 66 -1.80 8.49 -0.84
C PHE A 66 -3.25 8.01 -0.71
N TYR A 67 -3.97 8.40 0.34
CA TYR A 67 -5.39 8.03 0.48
C TYR A 67 -6.25 8.71 -0.57
N HIS A 68 -6.00 9.98 -0.89
CA HIS A 68 -6.69 10.66 -2.00
C HIS A 68 -6.52 9.92 -3.33
N LEU A 69 -5.30 9.43 -3.62
CA LEU A 69 -5.02 8.65 -4.82
C LEU A 69 -5.71 7.27 -4.81
N ARG A 70 -5.90 6.66 -3.64
CA ARG A 70 -6.66 5.41 -3.48
C ARG A 70 -8.17 5.59 -3.67
N ASP A 71 -8.66 6.81 -3.55
CA ASP A 71 -10.08 7.16 -3.71
C ASP A 71 -10.44 7.54 -5.15
N LEU A 72 -9.44 7.63 -6.04
CA LEU A 72 -9.67 7.80 -7.47
C LEU A 72 -10.55 6.67 -8.02
N GLN A 73 -11.51 7.07 -8.85
CA GLN A 73 -12.48 6.16 -9.43
C GLN A 73 -11.86 5.38 -10.59
N ALA A 74 -12.44 4.21 -10.90
CA ALA A 74 -12.00 3.36 -12.00
C ALA A 74 -10.51 2.92 -11.96
N ILE A 75 -9.91 2.89 -10.77
CA ILE A 75 -8.62 2.25 -10.52
C ILE A 75 -8.86 0.79 -10.12
N GLU A 76 -8.38 -0.15 -10.94
CA GLU A 76 -8.54 -1.57 -10.68
C GLU A 76 -7.62 -2.03 -9.53
N LYS A 77 -6.35 -1.62 -9.58
CA LYS A 77 -5.36 -1.96 -8.56
C LYS A 77 -4.92 -0.72 -7.79
N LYS A 78 -5.62 -0.45 -6.69
CA LYS A 78 -5.25 0.62 -5.74
C LYS A 78 -3.80 0.42 -5.22
N PRO A 79 -3.01 1.50 -5.09
CA PRO A 79 -1.63 1.42 -4.59
C PRO A 79 -1.62 0.90 -3.14
N ALA A 80 -0.73 -0.04 -2.78
CA ALA A 80 -0.69 -0.61 -1.42
C ALA A 80 0.40 0.04 -0.55
N THR A 81 0.49 -0.36 0.71
CA THR A 81 1.50 0.14 1.68
C THR A 81 2.93 0.08 1.12
N ARG A 82 3.27 -0.98 0.38
CA ARG A 82 4.60 -1.11 -0.24
C ARG A 82 4.85 -0.03 -1.31
N GLU A 83 3.84 0.31 -2.10
CA GLU A 83 3.94 1.39 -3.08
C GLU A 83 4.12 2.75 -2.39
N LEU A 84 3.42 3.02 -1.28
CA LEU A 84 3.63 4.24 -0.47
C LEU A 84 5.05 4.35 0.06
N ILE A 85 5.58 3.28 0.67
CA ILE A 85 6.96 3.24 1.18
C ILE A 85 7.95 3.51 0.04
N ASN A 86 7.78 2.85 -1.10
CA ASN A 86 8.69 3.07 -2.23
C ASN A 86 8.58 4.47 -2.81
N TRP A 87 7.38 5.06 -2.80
CA TRP A 87 7.18 6.43 -3.26
C TRP A 87 7.86 7.44 -2.33
N ILE A 88 7.72 7.30 -1.01
CA ILE A 88 8.46 8.14 -0.03
C ILE A 88 9.97 8.03 -0.22
N ARG A 89 10.50 6.82 -0.47
CA ARG A 89 11.93 6.63 -0.80
C ARG A 89 12.34 7.40 -2.06
N ALA A 90 11.51 7.39 -3.10
CA ALA A 90 11.78 8.14 -4.31
C ALA A 90 11.79 9.66 -4.06
N LEU A 91 10.86 10.16 -3.24
CA LEU A 91 10.83 11.57 -2.84
C LEU A 91 12.07 11.98 -2.05
N GLN A 92 12.53 11.15 -1.11
CA GLN A 92 13.74 11.44 -0.33
C GLN A 92 15.04 11.35 -1.13
N ALA A 93 15.04 10.58 -2.22
CA ALA A 93 16.19 10.45 -3.11
C ALA A 93 16.29 11.61 -4.12
N ASP A 94 15.23 12.41 -4.27
CA ASP A 94 15.18 13.56 -5.14
C ASP A 94 15.63 14.83 -4.38
N PRO A 95 16.81 15.39 -4.67
CA PRO A 95 17.33 16.57 -3.98
C PRO A 95 16.53 17.85 -4.31
N ASP A 96 15.82 17.87 -5.44
CA ASP A 96 15.07 19.03 -5.91
C ASP A 96 13.60 19.00 -5.45
N PHE A 97 13.21 17.93 -4.76
CA PHE A 97 11.84 17.75 -4.30
C PHE A 97 11.54 18.61 -3.07
N ASP A 98 10.60 19.56 -3.24
CA ASP A 98 9.98 20.30 -2.14
C ASP A 98 8.58 19.77 -1.84
N HIS A 99 8.39 19.30 -0.60
CA HIS A 99 7.12 18.77 -0.10
C HIS A 99 5.97 19.80 -0.13
N LYS A 100 6.27 21.10 -0.14
CA LYS A 100 5.25 22.15 -0.34
C LYS A 100 4.59 22.08 -1.72
N ASN A 101 5.25 21.44 -2.69
CA ASN A 101 4.70 21.22 -4.02
C ASN A 101 3.76 20.02 -4.11
N LEU A 102 3.63 19.20 -3.05
CA LEU A 102 2.56 18.21 -2.97
C LEU A 102 1.24 18.88 -2.62
N GLY A 103 0.35 18.88 -3.60
CA GLY A 103 -0.97 19.49 -3.50
C GLY A 103 -1.52 19.76 -4.89
N ARG A 104 -2.85 19.93 -5.00
CA ARG A 104 -3.55 20.31 -6.24
C ARG A 104 -3.11 19.47 -7.46
N GLY A 105 -3.22 18.14 -7.34
CA GLY A 105 -2.92 17.20 -8.42
C GLY A 105 -1.44 17.04 -8.80
N ASN A 106 -0.50 17.67 -8.09
CA ASN A 106 0.93 17.42 -8.27
C ASN A 106 1.42 16.27 -7.42
N VAL A 107 1.61 15.12 -8.06
CA VAL A 107 2.13 13.91 -7.43
C VAL A 107 3.30 13.42 -8.28
N PRO A 108 4.55 13.78 -7.93
CA PRO A 108 5.72 13.31 -8.66
C PRO A 108 5.85 11.79 -8.52
N TYR A 109 6.58 11.15 -9.43
CA TYR A 109 6.84 9.69 -9.37
C TYR A 109 5.57 8.83 -9.29
N LEU A 110 4.45 9.28 -9.88
CA LEU A 110 3.16 8.59 -9.83
C LEU A 110 3.20 7.13 -10.30
N GLY A 111 4.14 6.79 -11.21
CA GLY A 111 4.37 5.41 -11.67
C GLY A 111 4.87 4.46 -10.58
N VAL A 112 5.43 4.98 -9.48
CA VAL A 112 5.79 4.18 -8.29
C VAL A 112 4.54 3.71 -7.55
N LEU A 113 3.48 4.54 -7.55
CA LEU A 113 2.20 4.23 -6.93
C LEU A 113 1.35 3.31 -7.82
N PHE A 114 1.25 3.61 -9.12
CA PHE A 114 0.40 2.86 -10.06
C PHE A 114 1.21 1.98 -10.99
N LYS A 115 1.35 0.70 -10.63
CA LYS A 115 2.14 -0.28 -11.42
C LYS A 115 1.50 -0.75 -12.72
N LYS A 116 0.18 -0.61 -12.86
CA LYS A 116 -0.54 -1.00 -14.07
C LYS A 116 -0.67 0.22 -14.99
N SER A 117 -0.29 0.10 -16.26
CA SER A 117 -0.36 1.19 -17.24
C SER A 117 -1.76 1.80 -17.41
N PRO A 118 -2.87 1.00 -17.39
CA PRO A 118 -4.22 1.56 -17.41
C PRO A 118 -4.52 2.42 -16.18
N ASP A 119 -4.25 1.91 -14.98
CA ASP A 119 -4.47 2.63 -13.72
C ASP A 119 -3.63 3.92 -13.66
N PHE A 120 -2.38 3.88 -14.12
CA PHE A 120 -1.52 5.05 -14.22
C PHE A 120 -2.12 6.11 -15.14
N THR A 121 -2.52 5.73 -16.36
CA THR A 121 -3.13 6.65 -17.32
C THR A 121 -4.42 7.26 -16.76
N GLN A 122 -5.24 6.45 -16.10
CA GLN A 122 -6.49 6.86 -15.48
C GLN A 122 -6.25 7.84 -14.32
N ALA A 123 -5.23 7.59 -13.49
CA ALA A 123 -4.84 8.47 -12.40
C ALA A 123 -4.33 9.83 -12.94
N VAL A 124 -3.46 9.82 -13.95
CA VAL A 124 -2.97 11.04 -14.61
C VAL A 124 -4.13 11.88 -15.17
N SER A 125 -5.08 11.23 -15.85
CA SER A 125 -6.27 11.89 -16.41
C SER A 125 -7.11 12.58 -15.34
N GLN A 126 -7.36 11.90 -14.22
CA GLN A 126 -8.14 12.47 -13.10
C GLN A 126 -7.39 13.60 -12.39
N LEU A 127 -6.09 13.45 -12.13
CA LEU A 127 -5.30 14.50 -11.48
C LEU A 127 -5.16 15.76 -12.35
N ARG A 128 -5.13 15.63 -13.68
CA ARG A 128 -5.18 16.76 -14.61
C ARG A 128 -6.51 17.53 -14.53
N ARG A 129 -7.63 16.83 -14.34
CA ARG A 129 -8.96 17.47 -14.15
C ARG A 129 -9.08 18.23 -12.83
N ILE A 130 -8.40 17.76 -11.78
CA ILE A 130 -8.39 18.44 -10.47
C ILE A 130 -7.52 19.71 -10.50
N ARG A 131 -6.59 19.79 -11.46
CA ARG A 131 -5.66 20.92 -11.64
C ARG A 131 -6.22 22.08 -12.47
N GLY A 132 -7.11 21.78 -13.40
CA GLY A 132 -7.80 22.77 -14.24
C GLY A 132 -9.04 23.29 -13.55
#